data_AF-J0XSA7-F1
#
_entry.id   AF-J0XSA7-F1
#
_cell.length_a   1.000
_cell.length_b   1.000
_cell.length_c   1.000
_cell.angle_alpha   90.00
_cell.angle_beta   90.00
_cell.angle_gamma   90.00
#
_symmetry.space_group_name_H-M   'P 1'
#
loop_
_entity.id
_entity.type
_entity.pdbx_description
1 polymer ?
#
loop_
_entity_poly.entity_id
_entity_poly.type
_entity_poly.pdbx_seq_one_letter_code
_entity_poly.pdbx_strand_id
1 'polypeptide(L)'
;MIDAFYKEAVLIKKAICNTVKGVRVVYKKRIEIKDSVISELTFFEADFEGGLTISNSVIGSFRLMDSRYSQEPIIIRNCIFTGDIDFKGGVFEKDIVIEGCIFLKGHNFIQDIEYPKGVSRPEYFKVKL
;
A
#
# COMPACT_ATOMS: atom_id res chain seq x y z
N MET A 1 -3.80 7.72 25.35
CA MET A 1 -2.73 6.79 24.96
C MET A 1 -3.40 5.78 24.04
N ILE A 2 -3.24 5.91 22.72
CA ILE A 2 -3.77 4.90 21.79
C ILE A 2 -2.69 3.84 21.73
N ASP A 3 -2.99 2.64 22.23
CA ASP A 3 -2.11 1.48 22.12
C ASP A 3 -1.95 1.13 20.65
N ALA A 4 -0.95 1.73 20.00
CA ALA A 4 -0.56 1.33 18.67
C ALA A 4 -0.12 -0.13 18.74
N PHE A 5 -0.78 -1.01 17.99
CA PHE A 5 -0.34 -2.39 17.88
C PHE A 5 0.91 -2.41 17.01
N TYR A 6 2.06 -2.77 17.58
CA TYR A 6 3.32 -2.81 16.84
C TYR A 6 3.49 -4.17 16.16
N LYS A 7 3.78 -4.15 14.86
CA LYS A 7 4.23 -5.33 14.13
C LYS A 7 5.66 -5.14 13.65
N GLU A 8 6.53 -6.01 14.15
CA GLU A 8 7.94 -6.01 13.82
C GLU A 8 8.17 -6.34 12.35
N ALA A 9 7.54 -7.39 11.80
CA ALA A 9 7.62 -7.73 10.38
C ALA A 9 6.36 -8.50 9.95
N VAL A 10 5.98 -8.37 8.68
CA VAL A 10 4.88 -9.15 8.08
C VAL A 10 5.34 -9.70 6.74
N LEU A 11 5.27 -11.03 6.59
CA LEU A 11 5.52 -11.74 5.34
C LEU A 11 4.29 -12.57 4.97
N ILE A 12 3.72 -12.31 3.80
CA ILE A 12 2.67 -13.10 3.18
C ILE A 12 3.21 -13.64 1.86
N LYS A 13 3.34 -14.96 1.75
CA LYS A 13 3.97 -15.58 0.58
C LYS A 13 3.22 -16.85 0.16
N LYS A 14 2.97 -17.00 -1.15
CA LYS A 14 2.30 -18.18 -1.71
C LYS A 14 0.97 -18.49 -1.02
N ALA A 15 0.21 -17.43 -0.73
CA ALA A 15 -1.03 -17.53 0.03
C ALA A 15 -2.23 -17.15 -0.84
N ILE A 16 -3.39 -17.74 -0.52
CA ILE A 16 -4.69 -17.30 -1.02
C ILE A 16 -5.46 -16.79 0.19
N CYS A 17 -5.75 -15.50 0.23
CA CYS A 17 -6.43 -14.84 1.34
C CYS A 17 -7.68 -14.13 0.85
N ASN A 18 -8.79 -14.27 1.57
CA ASN A 18 -9.94 -13.43 1.31
C ASN A 18 -9.64 -11.98 1.73
N THR A 19 -9.13 -11.80 2.94
CA THR A 19 -8.89 -10.46 3.49
C THR A 19 -7.57 -10.41 4.24
N VAL A 20 -6.80 -9.36 4.00
CA VAL A 20 -5.65 -8.94 4.81
C VAL A 20 -5.93 -7.52 5.27
N LYS A 21 -6.01 -7.33 6.60
CA LYS A 21 -6.40 -6.06 7.20
C LYS A 21 -5.40 -5.60 8.26
N GLY A 22 -5.01 -4.33 8.21
CA GLY A 22 -4.31 -3.63 9.30
C GLY A 22 -5.14 -2.42 9.75
N VAL A 23 -5.42 -2.29 11.06
CA VAL A 23 -6.18 -1.17 11.62
C VAL A 23 -5.42 -0.63 12.82
N ARG A 24 -5.03 0.66 12.81
CA ARG A 24 -4.32 1.29 13.94
C ARG A 24 -3.04 0.52 14.32
N VAL A 25 -2.31 0.07 13.30
CA VAL A 25 -1.07 -0.72 13.44
C VAL A 25 0.11 0.11 12.99
N VAL A 26 1.23 0.00 13.71
CA VAL A 26 2.52 0.56 13.29
C VAL A 26 3.42 -0.58 12.82
N TYR A 27 3.87 -0.50 11.56
CA TYR A 27 4.78 -1.44 10.93
C TYR A 27 6.20 -0.87 10.89
N LYS A 28 7.02 -1.32 11.85
CA LYS A 28 8.41 -0.85 12.01
C LYS A 28 9.33 -1.35 10.90
N LYS A 29 9.11 -2.57 10.40
CA LYS A 29 9.81 -3.11 9.24
C LYS A 29 8.87 -3.27 8.07
N ARG A 30 9.47 -3.46 6.90
CA ARG A 30 8.80 -3.64 5.62
C ARG A 30 7.79 -4.78 5.69
N ILE A 31 6.58 -4.52 5.20
CA ILE A 31 5.62 -5.58 4.88
C ILE A 31 5.98 -6.15 3.51
N GLU A 32 6.10 -7.46 3.42
CA GLU A 32 6.34 -8.18 2.17
C GLU A 32 5.17 -9.09 1.81
N ILE A 33 4.56 -8.84 0.66
CA ILE A 33 3.54 -9.68 0.05
C ILE A 33 4.07 -10.18 -1.29
N LYS A 34 4.12 -11.50 -1.48
CA LYS A 34 4.73 -12.10 -2.66
C LYS A 34 4.00 -13.35 -3.15
N ASP A 35 3.91 -13.52 -4.46
CA ASP A 35 3.39 -14.74 -5.11
C ASP A 35 2.01 -15.15 -4.55
N SER A 36 1.11 -14.20 -4.28
CA SER A 36 -0.13 -14.44 -3.52
C SER A 36 -1.39 -13.95 -4.25
N VAL A 37 -2.54 -14.46 -3.85
CA VAL A 37 -3.87 -14.00 -4.29
C VAL A 37 -4.62 -13.44 -3.09
N ILE A 38 -4.98 -12.17 -3.12
CA ILE A 38 -5.66 -11.50 -2.01
C ILE A 38 -6.88 -10.75 -2.53
N SER A 39 -8.09 -11.14 -2.12
CA SER A 39 -9.31 -10.48 -2.60
C SER A 39 -9.45 -9.04 -2.05
N GLU A 40 -9.08 -8.82 -0.79
CA GLU A 40 -9.10 -7.49 -0.17
C GLU A 40 -7.86 -7.26 0.69
N LEU A 41 -7.09 -6.23 0.36
CA LEU A 41 -5.93 -5.76 1.10
C LEU A 41 -6.20 -4.34 1.58
N THR A 42 -6.52 -4.18 2.87
CA THR A 42 -6.93 -2.88 3.43
C THR A 42 -6.11 -2.52 4.65
N PHE A 43 -5.58 -1.30 4.66
CA PHE A 43 -4.96 -0.71 5.82
C PHE A 43 -5.67 0.61 6.16
N PHE A 44 -6.05 0.78 7.42
CA PHE A 44 -6.80 1.93 7.92
C PHE A 44 -6.09 2.48 9.16
N GLU A 45 -5.80 3.79 9.17
CA GLU A 45 -5.07 4.44 10.26
C GLU A 45 -3.76 3.70 10.60
N ALA A 46 -3.06 3.16 9.60
CA ALA A 46 -1.82 2.41 9.79
C ALA A 46 -0.58 3.29 9.49
N ASP A 47 0.51 3.09 10.23
CA ASP A 47 1.79 3.76 9.98
C ASP A 47 2.81 2.75 9.45
N PHE A 48 3.41 3.06 8.31
CA PHE A 48 4.39 2.24 7.63
C PHE A 48 5.74 2.96 7.65
N GLU A 49 6.52 2.67 8.69
CA GLU A 49 7.89 3.15 8.77
C GLU A 49 8.77 2.35 7.80
N GLY A 50 8.69 1.02 7.84
CA GLY A 50 9.50 0.15 6.97
C GLY A 50 8.99 0.00 5.53
N GLY A 51 7.86 0.62 5.18
CA GLY A 51 7.28 0.57 3.83
C GLY A 51 6.52 -0.73 3.52
N LEU A 52 6.15 -0.90 2.25
CA LEU A 52 5.34 -2.02 1.76
C LEU A 52 5.88 -2.48 0.41
N THR A 53 6.07 -3.79 0.24
CA THR A 53 6.37 -4.41 -1.05
C THR A 53 5.30 -5.44 -1.40
N ILE A 54 4.68 -5.29 -2.56
CA ILE A 54 3.77 -6.28 -3.16
C ILE A 54 4.37 -6.73 -4.49
N SER A 55 4.57 -8.03 -4.67
CA SER A 55 5.16 -8.57 -5.90
C SER A 55 4.48 -9.83 -6.41
N ASN A 56 4.40 -9.99 -7.74
CA ASN A 56 3.92 -11.20 -8.41
C ASN A 56 2.57 -11.70 -7.86
N SER A 57 1.64 -10.78 -7.58
CA SER A 57 0.41 -11.11 -6.84
C SER A 57 -0.83 -10.64 -7.58
N VAL A 58 -1.95 -11.31 -7.34
CA VAL A 58 -3.27 -10.87 -7.80
C VAL A 58 -3.99 -10.26 -6.61
N ILE A 59 -4.33 -8.98 -6.71
CA ILE A 59 -5.01 -8.23 -5.66
C ILE A 59 -6.37 -7.81 -6.17
N GLY A 60 -7.43 -8.05 -5.40
CA GLY A 60 -8.75 -7.51 -5.69
C GLY A 60 -8.80 -6.03 -5.40
N SER A 61 -9.29 -5.65 -4.22
CA SER A 61 -9.24 -4.26 -3.75
C SER A 61 -7.98 -4.01 -2.92
N PHE A 62 -7.32 -2.88 -3.17
CA PHE A 62 -6.20 -2.40 -2.39
C PHE A 62 -6.49 -1.01 -1.83
N ARG A 63 -6.60 -0.88 -0.51
CA ARG A 63 -6.97 0.38 0.14
C ARG A 63 -5.99 0.76 1.24
N LEU A 64 -5.51 1.99 1.17
CA LEU A 64 -4.65 2.63 2.16
C LEU A 64 -5.34 3.91 2.62
N MET A 65 -6.13 3.78 3.68
CA MET A 65 -7.02 4.84 4.15
C MET A 65 -6.46 5.47 5.41
N ASP A 66 -6.39 6.80 5.45
CA ASP A 66 -5.94 7.59 6.61
C ASP A 66 -4.59 7.08 7.19
N SER A 67 -3.76 6.50 6.33
CA SER A 67 -2.53 5.80 6.70
C SER A 67 -1.30 6.64 6.37
N ARG A 68 -0.22 6.49 7.15
CA ARG A 68 1.01 7.27 6.99
C ARG A 68 2.16 6.41 6.48
N TYR A 69 2.94 6.97 5.56
CA TYR A 69 4.15 6.37 4.98
C TYR A 69 5.30 7.34 5.09
N SER A 70 6.22 7.07 6.02
CA SER A 70 7.14 8.11 6.51
C SER A 70 8.61 7.88 6.14
N GLN A 71 9.11 6.63 6.15
CA GLN A 71 10.55 6.40 6.00
C GLN A 71 10.95 5.65 4.72
N GLU A 72 10.17 4.64 4.33
CA GLU A 72 10.48 3.75 3.21
C GLU A 72 9.39 3.74 2.13
N PRO A 73 9.73 3.53 0.84
CA PRO A 73 8.78 3.60 -0.25
C PRO A 73 7.81 2.41 -0.28
N ILE A 74 6.64 2.65 -0.89
CA ILE A 74 5.72 1.60 -1.33
C ILE A 74 6.18 1.12 -2.71
N ILE A 75 6.31 -0.19 -2.87
CA ILE A 75 6.79 -0.82 -4.10
C ILE A 75 5.78 -1.89 -4.51
N ILE A 76 5.18 -1.74 -5.68
CA ILE A 76 4.22 -2.67 -6.25
C ILE A 76 4.73 -3.11 -7.61
N ARG A 77 4.99 -4.41 -7.79
CA ARG A 77 5.62 -4.95 -9.00
C ARG A 77 4.91 -6.17 -9.54
N ASN A 78 4.75 -6.25 -10.85
CA ASN A 78 4.26 -7.45 -11.54
C ASN A 78 2.94 -7.96 -10.94
N CYS A 79 2.03 -7.05 -10.58
CA CYS A 79 0.75 -7.39 -9.95
C CYS A 79 -0.41 -7.20 -10.91
N ILE A 80 -1.49 -7.94 -10.66
CA ILE A 80 -2.77 -7.75 -11.35
C ILE A 80 -3.77 -7.23 -10.33
N PHE A 81 -4.34 -6.06 -10.60
CA PHE A 81 -5.41 -5.48 -9.79
C PHE A 81 -6.76 -5.68 -10.49
N THR A 82 -7.66 -6.38 -9.80
CA THR A 82 -8.99 -6.72 -10.35
C THR A 82 -10.11 -5.86 -9.77
N GLY A 83 -9.84 -5.14 -8.67
CA GLY A 83 -10.75 -4.23 -8.00
C GLY A 83 -10.12 -2.86 -7.78
N ASP A 84 -10.75 -2.07 -6.91
CA ASP A 84 -10.42 -0.66 -6.73
C ASP A 84 -9.11 -0.48 -5.94
N ILE A 85 -8.36 0.56 -6.31
CA ILE A 85 -7.16 1.00 -5.61
C ILE A 85 -7.42 2.39 -5.06
N ASP A 86 -7.25 2.56 -3.76
CA ASP A 86 -7.62 3.76 -3.04
C ASP A 86 -6.53 4.13 -2.02
N PHE A 87 -6.11 5.40 -2.02
CA PHE A 87 -5.10 5.95 -1.11
C PHE A 87 -5.65 7.13 -0.28
N LYS A 88 -6.98 7.25 -0.19
CA LYS A 88 -7.69 8.38 0.42
C LYS A 88 -7.20 8.72 1.82
N GLY A 89 -6.88 10.00 2.03
CA GLY A 89 -6.41 10.52 3.31
C GLY A 89 -5.04 9.98 3.72
N GLY A 90 -4.38 9.21 2.84
CA GLY A 90 -3.03 8.73 3.07
C GLY A 90 -2.03 9.86 2.96
N VAL A 91 -1.04 9.86 3.86
CA VAL A 91 0.06 10.84 3.87
C VAL A 91 1.35 10.13 3.49
N PHE A 92 1.95 10.54 2.37
CA PHE A 92 3.16 9.91 1.82
C PHE A 92 4.34 10.88 1.80
N GLU A 93 5.38 10.55 2.55
CA GLU A 93 6.65 11.29 2.60
C GLU A 93 7.71 10.66 1.69
N LYS A 94 7.38 9.52 1.05
CA LYS A 94 8.24 8.70 0.18
C LYS A 94 7.49 8.26 -1.07
N ASP A 95 8.27 7.84 -2.07
CA ASP A 95 7.74 7.41 -3.36
C ASP A 95 6.80 6.20 -3.23
N ILE A 96 5.75 6.19 -4.06
CA ILE A 96 4.96 5.03 -4.43
C ILE A 96 5.40 4.64 -5.85
N VAL A 97 5.98 3.45 -5.97
CA VAL A 97 6.50 2.91 -7.23
C VAL A 97 5.62 1.75 -7.66
N ILE A 98 5.02 1.87 -8.85
CA ILE A 98 4.15 0.86 -9.44
C ILE A 98 4.71 0.49 -10.81
N GLU A 99 5.18 -0.75 -10.96
CA GLU A 99 5.90 -1.20 -12.16
C GLU A 99 5.36 -2.54 -12.69
N GLY A 100 5.14 -2.63 -14.01
CA GLY A 100 4.73 -3.88 -14.67
C GLY A 100 3.40 -4.42 -14.16
N CYS A 101 2.50 -3.54 -13.71
CA CYS A 101 1.20 -3.92 -13.15
C CYS A 101 0.09 -3.80 -14.19
N ILE A 102 -0.88 -4.70 -14.10
CA ILE A 102 -2.08 -4.69 -14.94
C ILE A 102 -3.26 -4.24 -14.09
N PHE A 103 -4.04 -3.29 -14.60
CA PHE A 103 -5.23 -2.76 -13.96
C PHE A 103 -6.46 -3.12 -14.79
N LEU A 104 -7.34 -3.96 -14.26
CA LEU A 104 -8.54 -4.38 -14.98
C LEU A 104 -9.69 -3.37 -14.90
N LYS A 105 -9.60 -2.41 -13.98
CA LYS A 105 -10.51 -1.26 -13.89
C LYS A 105 -9.74 0.04 -14.13
N GLY A 106 -10.45 1.08 -14.57
CA GLY A 106 -9.88 2.43 -14.61
C GLY A 106 -9.62 2.91 -13.18
N HIS A 107 -8.43 3.48 -12.94
CA HIS A 107 -8.05 4.03 -11.63
C HIS A 107 -7.52 5.45 -11.78
N ASN A 108 -7.83 6.29 -10.78
CA ASN A 108 -7.23 7.61 -10.66
C ASN A 108 -6.36 7.67 -9.41
N PHE A 109 -5.09 7.36 -9.56
CA PHE A 109 -4.19 7.24 -8.42
C PHE A 109 -3.81 8.56 -7.76
N ILE A 110 -3.93 9.68 -8.49
CA ILE A 110 -3.38 10.98 -8.06
C ILE A 110 -4.42 11.78 -7.28
N GLN A 111 -5.71 11.63 -7.59
CA GLN A 111 -6.77 12.48 -7.01
C GLN A 111 -7.01 12.23 -5.52
N ASP A 112 -6.67 11.05 -5.00
CA ASP A 112 -7.02 10.66 -3.63
C ASP A 112 -5.84 10.76 -2.64
N ILE A 113 -4.65 11.20 -3.09
CA ILE A 113 -3.45 11.26 -2.25
C ILE A 113 -3.28 12.65 -1.62
N GLU A 114 -3.22 12.72 -0.29
CA GLU A 114 -2.85 13.93 0.44
C GLU A 114 -1.34 13.95 0.72
N TYR A 115 -0.69 15.10 0.50
CA TYR A 115 0.74 15.26 0.75
C TYR A 115 1.01 15.98 2.07
N PRO A 116 2.12 15.66 2.76
CA PRO A 116 2.55 16.38 3.95
C PRO A 116 2.60 17.90 3.70
N LYS A 117 2.23 18.70 4.71
CA LYS A 117 2.24 20.17 4.61
C LYS A 117 3.63 20.67 4.19
N GLY A 118 3.69 21.42 3.08
CA GLY A 118 4.93 21.94 2.49
C GLY A 118 5.53 21.06 1.39
N VAL A 119 4.91 19.92 1.09
CA VAL A 119 5.30 19.02 0.01
C VAL A 119 4.19 19.02 -1.04
N SER A 120 4.41 19.66 -2.18
CA SER A 120 3.49 19.65 -3.33
C SER A 120 4.16 18.92 -4.50
N ARG A 121 4.45 17.62 -4.34
CA ARG A 121 5.20 16.86 -5.35
C ARG A 121 4.33 15.79 -6.01
N PRO A 122 3.89 16.00 -7.25
CA PRO A 122 3.34 14.93 -8.08
C PRO A 122 4.36 13.80 -8.36
N GLU A 123 5.65 14.04 -8.10
CA GLU A 123 6.78 13.15 -8.42
C GLU A 123 6.88 11.89 -7.54
N TYR A 124 6.13 11.83 -6.43
CA TYR A 124 6.14 10.64 -5.57
C TYR A 124 5.41 9.45 -6.18
N PHE A 125 4.52 9.68 -7.15
CA PHE A 125 3.78 8.60 -7.79
C PHE A 125 4.44 8.24 -9.13
N LYS A 126 5.20 7.14 -9.15
CA LYS A 126 5.92 6.67 -10.34
C LYS A 126 5.22 5.43 -10.88
N VAL A 127 4.42 5.61 -11.94
CA VAL A 127 3.82 4.50 -12.67
C VAL A 127 4.64 4.20 -13.91
N LYS A 128 5.10 2.95 -14.02
CA LYS A 128 5.68 2.41 -15.25
C LYS A 128 4.85 1.20 -15.66
N LEU A 129 3.97 1.42 -16.64
CA LEU A 129 3.18 0.36 -17.28
C LEU A 129 4.06 -0.50 -18.17
#